data_AF-A0A2W4ULC2-F1
#
_entry.id   AF-A0A2W4ULC2-F1
#
_cell.length_a   1.000
_cell.length_b   1.000
_cell.length_c   1.000
_cell.angle_alpha   90.00
_cell.angle_beta   90.00
_cell.angle_gamma   90.00
#
_symmetry.space_group_name_H-M   'P 1'
#
loop_
_entity.id
_entity.type
_entity.pdbx_description
1 polymer ?
#
loop_
_entity_poly.entity_id
_entity_poly.type
_entity_poly.pdbx_seq_one_letter_code
_entity_poly.pdbx_strand_id
1 'polypeptide(L)'
;MTLNFQFVLFWLAMLAAGLSLGYLFLRSVLGRQAAQKNLAYAAPWIILGGLAGLLVPLLGAYGLVALLGIYILVVAIWLISWPSRCKGAGALKLSVGKTAQNEALHWVGLLTTAGAIALTVLLLDQLTGPLTTVTGLISGLVQIVFFWTIPLLFFLLGRTHLEIRENGLAYLFAWQPWERIIAFGWDDDQPNTLLFKLVPRSPISRRYMTMTIPTAQVETVDKILERYLIEDEDLDDEIDNSNQPSGGEPS
;
A
#
# COMPACT_ATOMS: atom_id res chain seq x y z
N MET A 1 -12.87 -25.20 -21.82
CA MET A 1 -11.39 -25.23 -21.75
C MET A 1 -11.00 -26.00 -20.49
N THR A 2 -10.20 -27.05 -20.61
CA THR A 2 -9.66 -27.79 -19.46
C THR A 2 -8.42 -27.08 -18.93
N LEU A 3 -8.39 -26.72 -17.65
CA LEU A 3 -7.21 -26.18 -16.98
C LEU A 3 -6.10 -27.25 -16.98
N ASN A 4 -4.99 -26.98 -17.67
CA ASN A 4 -3.86 -27.90 -17.71
C ASN A 4 -3.19 -27.95 -16.33
N PHE A 5 -3.14 -29.14 -15.72
CA PHE A 5 -2.54 -29.36 -14.40
C PHE A 5 -1.09 -28.86 -14.31
N GLN A 6 -0.31 -29.03 -15.39
CA GLN A 6 1.08 -28.55 -15.44
C GLN A 6 1.16 -27.02 -15.35
N PHE A 7 0.23 -26.31 -15.99
CA PHE A 7 0.16 -24.86 -15.94
C PHE A 7 -0.18 -24.35 -14.53
N VAL A 8 -1.14 -25.00 -13.87
CA VAL A 8 -1.52 -24.67 -12.49
C VAL A 8 -0.34 -24.89 -11.53
N LEU A 9 0.38 -26.01 -11.67
CA LEU A 9 1.52 -26.34 -10.81
C LEU A 9 2.67 -25.34 -11.02
N PHE A 10 2.98 -24.99 -12.27
CA PHE A 10 3.96 -23.94 -12.59
C PHE A 10 3.57 -22.59 -11.97
N TRP A 11 2.29 -22.19 -12.09
CA TRP A 11 1.79 -20.94 -11.53
C TRP A 11 1.92 -20.89 -10.00
N LEU A 12 1.55 -21.99 -9.31
CA LEU A 12 1.71 -22.11 -7.86
C LEU A 12 3.18 -22.06 -7.44
N ALA A 13 4.08 -22.70 -8.19
CA ALA A 13 5.51 -22.66 -7.93
C ALA A 13 6.08 -21.24 -8.06
N MET A 14 5.67 -20.48 -9.08
CA MET A 14 6.07 -19.07 -9.25
C MET A 14 5.54 -18.20 -8.11
N LEU A 15 4.29 -18.39 -7.69
CA LEU A 15 3.70 -17.70 -6.52
C LEU A 15 4.48 -17.98 -5.23
N ALA A 16 4.81 -19.26 -4.99
CA ALA A 16 5.60 -19.66 -3.84
C ALA A 16 7.00 -19.03 -3.87
N ALA A 17 7.69 -19.08 -5.02
CA ALA A 17 9.01 -18.47 -5.19
C ALA A 17 8.98 -16.95 -4.95
N GLY A 18 7.96 -16.26 -5.48
CA GLY A 18 7.77 -14.82 -5.26
C GLY A 18 7.54 -14.46 -3.79
N LEU A 19 6.71 -15.24 -3.08
CA LEU A 19 6.51 -15.07 -1.63
C LEU A 19 7.79 -15.31 -0.85
N SER A 20 8.56 -16.34 -1.19
CA SER A 20 9.84 -16.64 -0.54
C SER A 20 10.86 -15.52 -0.74
N LEU A 21 11.02 -15.02 -1.97
CA LEU A 21 11.93 -13.91 -2.27
C LEU A 21 11.48 -12.62 -1.58
N GLY A 22 10.18 -12.31 -1.62
CA GLY A 22 9.61 -11.16 -0.91
C GLY A 22 9.84 -11.23 0.60
N TYR A 23 9.70 -12.41 1.21
CA TYR A 23 10.02 -12.62 2.61
C TYR A 23 11.50 -12.39 2.92
N LEU A 24 12.41 -12.94 2.12
CA LEU A 24 13.86 -12.76 2.32
C LEU A 24 14.26 -11.28 2.22
N PHE A 25 13.70 -10.56 1.26
CA PHE A 25 13.91 -9.12 1.11
C PHE A 25 13.33 -8.31 2.27
N LEU A 26 12.07 -8.57 2.66
CA LEU A 26 11.46 -7.89 3.81
C LEU A 26 12.22 -8.18 5.10
N ARG A 27 12.74 -9.40 5.26
CA ARG A 27 13.55 -9.79 6.41
C ARG A 27 14.85 -9.00 6.48
N SER A 28 15.51 -8.73 5.36
CA SER A 28 16.75 -7.95 5.36
C SER A 28 16.53 -6.46 5.65
N VAL A 29 15.35 -5.92 5.33
CA VAL A 29 15.04 -4.49 5.50
C VAL A 29 14.38 -4.19 6.84
N LEU A 30 13.43 -5.01 7.28
CA LEU A 30 12.53 -4.72 8.42
C LEU A 30 12.75 -5.65 9.63
N GLY A 31 13.67 -6.62 9.52
CA GLY A 31 13.84 -7.66 10.53
C GLY A 31 12.84 -8.81 10.41
N ARG A 32 13.13 -9.92 11.10
CA ARG A 32 12.41 -11.20 10.94
C ARG A 32 10.94 -11.13 11.36
N GLN A 33 10.66 -10.51 12.50
CA GLN A 33 9.31 -10.50 13.08
C GLN A 33 8.36 -9.59 12.28
N ALA A 34 8.84 -8.42 11.83
CA ALA A 34 8.06 -7.53 10.98
C ALA A 34 7.85 -8.13 9.58
N ALA A 35 8.86 -8.78 9.00
CA ALA A 35 8.73 -9.45 7.70
C ALA A 35 7.68 -10.56 7.71
N GLN A 36 7.65 -11.41 8.75
CA GLN A 36 6.66 -12.48 8.87
C GLN A 36 5.24 -11.92 8.99
N LYS A 37 5.04 -10.89 9.81
CA LYS A 37 3.73 -10.23 9.96
C LYS A 37 3.27 -9.58 8.65
N ASN A 38 4.18 -8.90 7.94
CA ASN A 38 3.88 -8.29 6.64
C ASN A 38 3.56 -9.33 5.56
N LEU A 39 4.25 -10.47 5.54
CA LEU A 39 3.98 -11.53 4.58
C LEU A 39 2.62 -12.20 4.86
N ALA A 40 2.33 -12.53 6.12
CA ALA A 40 1.04 -13.10 6.52
C ALA A 40 -0.12 -12.17 6.15
N TYR A 41 0.12 -10.87 6.22
CA TYR A 41 -0.81 -9.84 5.79
C TYR A 41 -1.00 -9.75 4.27
N ALA A 42 0.10 -9.84 3.51
CA ALA A 42 0.08 -9.73 2.06
C ALA A 42 -0.42 -11.02 1.38
N ALA A 43 -0.25 -12.18 2.02
CA ALA A 43 -0.54 -13.49 1.45
C ALA A 43 -1.98 -13.63 0.93
N PRO A 44 -3.05 -13.23 1.65
CA PRO A 44 -4.42 -13.30 1.14
C PRO A 44 -4.61 -12.50 -0.15
N TRP A 45 -4.02 -11.31 -0.24
CA TRP A 45 -4.10 -10.46 -1.43
C TRP A 45 -3.34 -11.06 -2.61
N ILE A 46 -2.18 -11.66 -2.34
CA ILE A 46 -1.37 -12.36 -3.34
C ILE A 46 -2.13 -13.60 -3.86
N ILE A 47 -2.75 -14.36 -2.98
CA ILE A 47 -3.59 -15.51 -3.34
C ILE A 47 -4.80 -15.04 -4.16
N LEU A 48 -5.50 -13.99 -3.72
CA LEU A 48 -6.68 -13.47 -4.40
C LEU A 48 -6.33 -12.91 -5.79
N GLY A 49 -5.20 -12.20 -5.91
CA GLY A 49 -4.65 -11.78 -7.20
C GLY A 49 -4.25 -12.97 -8.08
N GLY A 50 -3.65 -14.01 -7.49
CA GLY A 50 -3.32 -15.26 -8.17
C GLY A 50 -4.55 -16.00 -8.69
N LEU A 51 -5.62 -16.07 -7.89
CA LEU A 51 -6.91 -16.64 -8.27
C LEU A 51 -7.59 -15.82 -9.37
N ALA A 52 -7.56 -14.48 -9.27
CA ALA A 52 -8.05 -13.61 -10.34
C ALA A 52 -7.31 -13.87 -11.66
N GLY A 53 -5.99 -14.10 -11.61
CA GLY A 53 -5.20 -14.52 -12.77
C GLY A 53 -5.66 -15.85 -13.37
N LEU A 54 -6.05 -16.82 -12.54
CA LEU A 54 -6.62 -18.10 -13.00
C LEU A 54 -8.03 -17.98 -13.59
N LEU A 55 -8.77 -16.90 -13.28
CA LEU A 55 -10.08 -16.62 -13.88
C LEU A 55 -9.97 -15.96 -15.26
N VAL A 56 -8.83 -15.36 -15.60
CA VAL A 56 -8.62 -14.68 -16.90
C VAL A 56 -8.91 -15.60 -18.11
N PRO A 57 -8.42 -16.85 -18.17
CA PRO A 57 -8.72 -17.75 -19.28
C PRO A 57 -10.22 -18.09 -19.41
N LEU A 58 -11.00 -18.04 -18.32
CA LEU A 58 -12.43 -18.34 -18.32
C LEU A 58 -13.27 -17.23 -18.94
N LEU A 59 -12.77 -15.99 -18.92
CA LEU A 59 -13.43 -14.81 -19.48
C LEU A 59 -13.21 -14.66 -21.00
N GLY A 60 -12.53 -15.63 -21.64
CA GLY A 60 -12.32 -15.67 -23.08
C GLY A 60 -11.36 -14.58 -23.60
N ALA A 61 -11.46 -14.27 -24.88
CA ALA A 61 -10.50 -13.42 -25.59
C ALA A 61 -10.35 -11.99 -25.02
N TYR A 62 -11.37 -11.48 -24.32
CA TYR A 62 -11.37 -10.13 -23.74
C TYR A 62 -11.16 -10.09 -22.23
N GLY A 63 -11.06 -11.26 -21.56
CA GLY A 63 -10.94 -11.35 -20.11
C GLY A 63 -9.75 -10.59 -19.55
N LEU A 64 -8.59 -10.76 -20.18
CA LEU A 64 -7.37 -10.06 -19.80
C LEU A 64 -7.52 -8.55 -19.99
N VAL A 65 -7.99 -8.13 -21.16
CA VAL A 65 -8.18 -6.71 -21.50
C VAL A 65 -9.11 -6.01 -20.50
N ALA A 66 -10.24 -6.64 -20.15
CA ALA A 66 -11.18 -6.11 -19.17
C ALA A 66 -10.54 -6.00 -17.77
N LEU A 67 -9.82 -7.03 -17.32
CA LEU A 67 -9.17 -7.03 -16.01
C LEU A 67 -8.08 -5.96 -15.92
N LEU A 68 -7.26 -5.80 -16.97
CA LEU A 68 -6.26 -4.73 -17.05
C LEU A 68 -6.91 -3.35 -17.06
N GLY A 69 -8.00 -3.18 -17.82
CA GLY A 69 -8.78 -1.93 -17.87
C GLY A 69 -9.37 -1.54 -16.52
N ILE A 70 -9.96 -2.50 -15.79
CA ILE A 70 -10.46 -2.29 -14.43
C ILE A 70 -9.33 -1.87 -13.49
N TYR A 71 -8.17 -2.52 -13.56
CA TYR A 71 -7.02 -2.16 -12.74
C TYR A 71 -6.58 -0.71 -13.01
N ILE A 72 -6.44 -0.31 -14.29
CA ILE A 72 -6.08 1.06 -14.68
C ILE A 72 -7.07 2.06 -14.08
N LEU A 73 -8.38 1.77 -14.20
CA LEU A 73 -9.43 2.63 -13.68
C LEU A 73 -9.34 2.78 -12.15
N VAL A 74 -9.15 1.67 -11.42
CA VAL A 74 -9.00 1.68 -9.96
C VAL A 74 -7.79 2.51 -9.54
N VAL A 75 -6.64 2.33 -10.19
CA VAL A 75 -5.43 3.10 -9.92
C VAL A 75 -5.65 4.59 -10.22
N ALA A 76 -6.28 4.92 -11.35
CA ALA A 76 -6.58 6.30 -11.72
C ALA A 76 -7.51 6.97 -10.71
N ILE A 77 -8.62 6.33 -10.33
CA ILE A 77 -9.54 6.84 -9.30
C ILE A 77 -8.80 7.04 -7.98
N TRP A 78 -7.95 6.09 -7.59
CA TRP A 78 -7.19 6.16 -6.36
C TRP A 78 -6.20 7.34 -6.37
N LEU A 79 -5.49 7.58 -7.47
CA LEU A 79 -4.59 8.72 -7.63
C LEU A 79 -5.36 10.06 -7.65
N ILE A 80 -6.48 10.13 -8.37
CA ILE A 80 -7.34 11.33 -8.43
C ILE A 80 -7.93 11.65 -7.04
N SER A 81 -8.20 10.64 -6.21
CA SER A 81 -8.69 10.84 -4.85
C SER A 81 -7.65 11.44 -3.90
N TRP A 82 -6.36 11.45 -4.25
CA TRP A 82 -5.28 11.87 -3.34
C TRP A 82 -5.43 13.29 -2.79
N PRO A 83 -5.69 14.35 -3.60
CA PRO A 83 -5.85 15.71 -3.08
C PRO A 83 -7.02 15.82 -2.10
N SER A 84 -8.09 15.04 -2.31
CA SER A 84 -9.22 14.99 -1.38
C SER A 84 -8.81 14.34 -0.05
N ARG A 85 -8.02 13.26 -0.08
CA ARG A 85 -7.47 12.65 1.15
C ARG A 85 -6.54 13.61 1.91
N CYS A 86 -5.70 14.37 1.21
CA CYS A 86 -4.85 15.37 1.85
C CYS A 86 -5.65 16.51 2.47
N LYS A 87 -6.74 16.95 1.83
CA LYS A 87 -7.64 17.96 2.40
C LYS A 87 -8.33 17.44 3.66
N GLY A 88 -8.81 16.19 3.65
CA GLY A 88 -9.43 15.56 4.81
C GLY A 88 -8.48 15.36 5.99
N ALA A 89 -7.19 15.16 5.71
CA ALA A 89 -6.16 15.05 6.75
C ALA A 89 -5.86 16.39 7.47
N GLY A 90 -6.39 17.52 6.99
CA GLY A 90 -6.24 18.84 7.61
C GLY A 90 -4.93 19.55 7.23
N ALA A 91 -4.60 20.63 7.95
CA ALA A 91 -3.41 21.42 7.67
C ALA A 91 -2.12 20.63 7.95
N LEU A 92 -1.05 20.96 7.20
CA LEU A 92 0.26 20.35 7.36
C LEU A 92 0.94 20.88 8.62
N LYS A 93 1.32 19.99 9.54
CA LYS A 93 2.08 20.35 10.74
C LYS A 93 3.57 20.10 10.56
N LEU A 94 3.92 18.93 10.02
CA LEU A 94 5.32 18.55 9.83
C LEU A 94 5.47 17.71 8.55
N SER A 95 6.45 18.09 7.72
CA SER A 95 6.91 17.24 6.63
C SER A 95 8.10 16.41 7.10
N VAL A 96 7.89 15.11 7.27
CA VAL A 96 8.92 14.19 7.77
C VAL A 96 9.90 13.77 6.68
N GLY A 97 9.54 14.03 5.42
CA GLY A 97 10.37 13.73 4.27
C GLY A 97 10.12 12.32 3.71
N LYS A 98 11.11 11.79 3.00
CA LYS A 98 11.00 10.46 2.35
C LYS A 98 11.35 9.37 3.35
N THR A 99 10.53 8.33 3.41
CA THR A 99 10.88 7.13 4.18
C THR A 99 11.71 6.17 3.31
N ALA A 100 12.44 5.24 3.94
CA ALA A 100 13.19 4.19 3.24
C ALA A 100 12.29 3.35 2.31
N GLN A 101 11.01 3.18 2.67
CA GLN A 101 10.03 2.49 1.81
C GLN A 101 9.81 3.26 0.51
N ASN A 102 9.74 4.60 0.57
CA ASN A 102 9.51 5.46 -0.60
C ASN A 102 10.71 5.37 -1.55
N GLU A 103 11.92 5.35 -1.00
CA GLU A 103 13.14 5.19 -1.79
C GLU A 103 13.19 3.82 -2.50
N ALA A 104 12.88 2.73 -1.78
CA ALA A 104 12.77 1.40 -2.39
C ALA A 104 11.72 1.37 -3.51
N LEU A 105 10.55 1.98 -3.30
CA LEU A 105 9.48 2.07 -4.30
C LEU A 105 9.92 2.87 -5.52
N HIS A 106 10.74 3.92 -5.35
CA HIS A 106 11.29 4.68 -6.45
C HIS A 106 12.20 3.82 -7.34
N TRP A 107 13.08 3.02 -6.73
CA TRP A 107 13.93 2.06 -7.45
C TRP A 107 13.12 0.97 -8.16
N VAL A 108 12.07 0.45 -7.53
CA VAL A 108 11.14 -0.48 -8.18
C VAL A 108 10.43 0.19 -9.35
N GLY A 109 10.07 1.46 -9.24
CA GLY A 109 9.53 2.28 -10.34
C GLY A 109 10.49 2.37 -11.53
N LEU A 110 11.78 2.62 -11.28
CA LEU A 110 12.80 2.64 -12.33
C LEU A 110 12.95 1.28 -13.01
N LEU A 111 13.02 0.19 -12.24
CA LEU A 111 13.13 -1.17 -12.77
C LEU A 111 11.91 -1.54 -13.62
N THR A 112 10.71 -1.25 -13.13
CA THR A 112 9.46 -1.52 -13.86
C THR A 112 9.31 -0.65 -15.11
N THR A 113 9.91 0.53 -15.15
CA THR A 113 9.96 1.37 -16.36
C THR A 113 10.74 0.69 -17.48
N ALA A 114 11.90 0.11 -17.17
CA ALA A 114 12.68 -0.66 -18.15
C ALA A 114 11.86 -1.85 -18.70
N GLY A 115 11.12 -2.55 -17.83
CA GLY A 115 10.19 -3.60 -18.23
C GLY A 115 9.05 -3.10 -19.13
N ALA A 116 8.44 -1.96 -18.79
CA ALA A 116 7.39 -1.35 -19.60
C ALA A 116 7.89 -0.92 -20.99
N ILE A 117 9.10 -0.38 -21.08
CA ILE A 117 9.74 -0.04 -22.37
C ILE A 117 9.95 -1.31 -23.20
N ALA A 118 10.56 -2.36 -22.63
CA ALA A 118 10.81 -3.62 -23.34
C ALA A 118 9.50 -4.23 -23.88
N LEU A 119 8.44 -4.25 -23.06
CA LEU A 119 7.12 -4.73 -23.47
C LEU A 119 6.47 -3.86 -24.54
N THR A 120 6.62 -2.54 -24.45
CA THR A 120 6.12 -1.61 -25.48
C THR A 120 6.79 -1.89 -26.83
N VAL A 121 8.10 -2.15 -26.84
CA VAL A 121 8.84 -2.51 -28.06
C VAL A 121 8.38 -3.85 -28.62
N LEU A 122 8.18 -4.87 -27.77
CA LEU A 122 7.68 -6.18 -28.19
C LEU A 122 6.25 -6.13 -28.75
N LEU A 123 5.42 -5.22 -28.23
CA LEU A 123 4.03 -5.04 -28.69
C LEU A 123 3.92 -4.11 -29.90
N LEU A 124 5.00 -3.45 -30.31
CA LEU A 124 4.99 -2.49 -31.41
C LEU A 124 4.57 -3.17 -32.73
N ASP A 125 5.04 -4.40 -32.96
CA ASP A 125 4.71 -5.20 -34.15
C ASP A 125 3.20 -5.49 -34.26
N GLN A 126 2.49 -5.57 -33.13
CA GLN A 126 1.04 -5.74 -33.10
C GLN A 126 0.28 -4.46 -33.44
N LEU A 127 0.94 -3.30 -33.35
CA LEU A 127 0.37 -1.97 -33.59
C LEU A 127 0.70 -1.40 -34.96
N THR A 128 1.88 -1.70 -35.49
CA THR A 128 2.39 -1.11 -36.74
C THR A 128 2.60 -2.12 -37.86
N GLY A 129 2.43 -3.42 -37.58
CA GLY A 129 2.66 -4.49 -38.54
C GLY A 129 1.61 -4.58 -39.67
N PRO A 130 1.95 -5.27 -40.77
CA PRO A 130 1.06 -5.46 -41.93
C PRO A 130 -0.16 -6.35 -41.66
N LEU A 131 -0.23 -7.00 -40.48
CA LEU A 131 -1.32 -7.88 -40.03
C LEU A 131 -2.09 -7.28 -38.84
N THR A 132 -2.06 -5.95 -38.69
CA THR A 132 -2.78 -5.23 -37.65
C THR A 132 -4.28 -5.50 -37.74
N THR A 133 -4.85 -6.07 -36.66
CA THR A 133 -6.30 -6.25 -36.52
C THR A 133 -6.81 -5.25 -35.49
N VAL A 134 -8.08 -4.83 -35.62
CA VAL A 134 -8.71 -3.91 -34.64
C VAL A 134 -8.61 -4.49 -33.22
N THR A 135 -8.84 -5.78 -33.07
CA THR A 135 -8.73 -6.49 -31.78
C THR A 135 -7.29 -6.51 -31.26
N GLY A 136 -6.31 -6.77 -32.13
CA GLY A 136 -4.89 -6.73 -31.77
C GLY A 136 -4.45 -5.34 -31.33
N LEU A 137 -4.92 -4.30 -32.03
CA LEU A 137 -4.63 -2.91 -31.70
C LEU A 137 -5.21 -2.51 -30.33
N ILE A 138 -6.47 -2.84 -30.06
CA ILE A 138 -7.11 -2.57 -28.76
C ILE A 138 -6.37 -3.32 -27.64
N SER A 139 -6.10 -4.62 -27.83
CA SER A 139 -5.38 -5.43 -26.84
C SER A 139 -3.97 -4.88 -26.57
N GLY A 140 -3.22 -4.56 -27.62
CA GLY A 140 -1.87 -4.01 -27.51
C GLY A 140 -1.86 -2.67 -26.77
N LEU A 141 -2.78 -1.76 -27.09
CA LEU A 141 -2.90 -0.47 -26.39
C LEU A 141 -3.24 -0.65 -24.92
N VAL A 142 -4.22 -1.48 -24.57
CA VAL A 142 -4.59 -1.71 -23.16
C VAL A 142 -3.43 -2.33 -22.38
N GLN A 143 -2.69 -3.27 -22.97
CA GLN A 143 -1.50 -3.84 -22.34
C GLN A 143 -0.41 -2.78 -22.12
N ILE A 144 -0.11 -1.95 -23.13
CA ILE A 144 0.86 -0.87 -22.99
C ILE A 144 0.44 0.09 -21.88
N VAL A 145 -0.80 0.59 -21.91
CA VAL A 145 -1.30 1.51 -20.87
C VAL A 145 -1.17 0.87 -19.50
N PHE A 146 -1.59 -0.39 -19.35
CA PHE A 146 -1.46 -1.11 -18.09
C PHE A 146 -0.01 -1.18 -17.61
N PHE A 147 0.93 -1.61 -18.46
CA PHE A 147 2.33 -1.73 -18.07
C PHE A 147 2.96 -0.38 -17.72
N TRP A 148 2.48 0.72 -18.30
CA TRP A 148 2.90 2.07 -17.93
C TRP A 148 2.24 2.59 -16.65
N THR A 149 1.07 2.10 -16.26
CA THR A 149 0.47 2.48 -14.97
C THR A 149 1.28 2.00 -13.77
N ILE A 150 1.96 0.85 -13.88
CA ILE A 150 2.79 0.28 -12.81
C ILE A 150 3.97 1.21 -12.44
N PRO A 151 4.89 1.57 -13.35
CA PRO A 151 6.00 2.47 -13.02
C PRO A 151 5.50 3.86 -12.65
N LEU A 152 4.44 4.38 -13.29
CA LEU A 152 3.85 5.66 -12.93
C LEU A 152 3.37 5.66 -11.46
N LEU A 153 2.67 4.61 -11.05
CA LEU A 153 2.22 4.41 -9.67
C LEU A 153 3.41 4.38 -8.72
N PHE A 154 4.42 3.56 -8.99
CA PHE A 154 5.61 3.47 -8.14
C PHE A 154 6.42 4.77 -8.08
N PHE A 155 6.52 5.54 -9.17
CA PHE A 155 7.16 6.85 -9.16
C PHE A 155 6.40 7.85 -8.31
N LEU A 156 5.08 7.91 -8.43
CA LEU A 156 4.25 8.79 -7.62
C LEU A 156 4.38 8.41 -6.14
N LEU A 157 4.29 7.12 -5.82
CA LEU A 157 4.51 6.60 -4.47
C LEU A 157 5.89 6.96 -3.92
N GLY A 158 6.95 6.67 -4.68
CA GLY A 158 8.33 6.94 -4.25
C GLY A 158 8.68 8.42 -4.12
N ARG A 159 7.93 9.31 -4.79
CA ARG A 159 8.10 10.77 -4.65
C ARG A 159 7.36 11.36 -3.47
N THR A 160 6.40 10.65 -2.90
CA THR A 160 5.62 11.23 -1.82
C THR A 160 6.41 11.31 -0.53
N HIS A 161 6.08 12.30 0.28
CA HIS A 161 6.66 12.49 1.60
C HIS A 161 5.65 12.03 2.63
N LEU A 162 6.13 11.55 3.78
CA LEU A 162 5.24 11.44 4.92
C LEU A 162 5.00 12.84 5.47
N GLU A 163 3.73 13.14 5.64
CA GLU A 163 3.24 14.38 6.22
C GLU A 163 2.45 14.06 7.49
N ILE A 164 2.83 14.69 8.59
CA ILE A 164 2.03 14.72 9.81
C ILE A 164 1.10 15.92 9.70
N ARG A 165 -0.20 15.66 9.77
CA ARG A 165 -1.25 16.66 9.60
C ARG A 165 -2.15 16.74 10.83
N GLU A 166 -3.11 17.64 10.78
CA GLU A 166 -4.06 17.87 11.88
C GLU A 166 -4.81 16.61 12.30
N ASN A 167 -5.39 15.90 11.35
CA ASN A 167 -6.31 14.79 11.60
C ASN A 167 -5.65 13.42 11.40
N GLY A 168 -4.33 13.35 11.20
CA GLY A 168 -3.63 12.08 11.05
C GLY A 168 -2.31 12.16 10.32
N LEU A 169 -1.83 10.98 9.95
CA LEU A 169 -0.70 10.80 9.05
C LEU A 169 -1.20 10.73 7.61
N ALA A 170 -0.62 11.55 6.74
CA ALA A 170 -0.87 11.53 5.31
C ALA A 170 0.37 11.06 4.57
N TYR A 171 0.22 9.94 3.87
CA TYR A 171 1.20 9.41 2.94
C TYR A 171 0.48 8.85 1.73
N LEU A 172 1.05 8.88 0.52
CA LEU A 172 0.28 8.53 -0.71
C LEU A 172 -0.38 7.16 -0.60
N PHE A 173 0.30 6.20 0.03
CA PHE A 173 -0.21 4.86 0.31
C PHE A 173 -1.48 4.82 1.14
N ALA A 174 -1.61 5.72 2.11
CA ALA A 174 -2.71 5.70 3.06
C ALA A 174 -2.82 7.03 3.80
N TRP A 175 -4.06 7.51 3.93
CA TRP A 175 -4.41 8.40 5.01
C TRP A 175 -4.78 7.56 6.25
N GLN A 176 -4.10 7.85 7.35
CA GLN A 176 -4.25 7.17 8.63
C GLN A 176 -4.69 8.20 9.69
N PRO A 177 -5.99 8.26 10.05
CA PRO A 177 -6.46 9.19 11.06
C PRO A 177 -5.93 8.81 12.45
N TRP A 178 -5.81 9.81 13.35
CA TRP A 178 -5.31 9.63 14.71
C TRP A 178 -6.14 8.63 15.51
N GLU A 179 -7.47 8.72 15.43
CA GLU A 179 -8.45 7.81 16.04
C GLU A 179 -8.19 6.31 15.75
N ARG A 180 -7.44 6.00 14.70
CA ARG A 180 -7.11 4.62 14.33
C ARG A 180 -5.78 4.15 14.90
N ILE A 181 -5.02 4.99 15.56
CA ILE A 181 -3.76 4.64 16.21
C ILE A 181 -4.10 4.30 17.66
N ILE A 182 -3.97 3.03 18.02
CA ILE A 182 -4.26 2.51 19.37
C ILE A 182 -3.06 2.73 20.29
N ALA A 183 -1.86 2.60 19.73
CA ALA A 183 -0.63 2.77 20.48
C ALA A 183 0.49 3.13 19.52
N PHE A 184 1.47 3.84 20.03
CA PHE A 184 2.73 4.08 19.35
C PHE A 184 3.89 3.72 20.27
N GLY A 185 5.05 3.47 19.69
CA GLY A 185 6.28 3.22 20.43
C GLY A 185 7.49 3.27 19.51
N TRP A 186 8.64 3.57 20.07
CA TRP A 186 9.90 3.53 19.34
C TRP A 186 10.49 2.12 19.38
N ASP A 187 11.18 1.72 18.32
CA ASP A 187 11.89 0.44 18.28
C ASP A 187 13.18 0.53 19.11
N ASP A 188 13.34 -0.35 20.09
CA ASP A 188 14.50 -0.38 20.99
C ASP A 188 15.81 -0.64 20.23
N ASP A 189 15.75 -1.45 19.16
CA ASP A 189 16.92 -1.78 18.34
C ASP A 189 17.24 -0.66 17.32
N GLN A 190 16.26 0.18 16.98
CA GLN A 190 16.38 1.25 16.00
C GLN A 190 15.63 2.51 16.49
N PRO A 191 16.29 3.41 17.23
CA PRO A 191 15.63 4.53 17.92
C PRO A 191 15.03 5.60 16.98
N ASN A 192 15.24 5.47 15.67
CA ASN A 192 14.64 6.31 14.64
C ASN A 192 13.44 5.65 13.95
N THR A 193 13.05 4.44 14.36
CA THR A 193 11.92 3.70 13.79
C THR A 193 10.75 3.73 14.76
N LEU A 194 9.65 4.33 14.29
CA LEU A 194 8.40 4.43 15.01
C LEU A 194 7.46 3.30 14.60
N LEU A 195 6.86 2.66 15.62
CA LEU A 195 5.95 1.54 15.50
C LEU A 195 4.55 2.00 15.91
N PHE A 196 3.62 2.01 14.96
CA PHE A 196 2.21 2.27 15.22
C PHE A 196 1.42 0.97 15.26
N LYS A 197 0.60 0.80 16.29
CA LYS A 197 -0.46 -0.19 16.36
C LYS A 197 -1.77 0.45 15.93
N LEU A 198 -2.39 -0.11 14.90
CA LEU A 198 -3.55 0.47 14.24
C LEU A 198 -4.80 -0.39 14.41
N VAL A 199 -5.96 0.24 14.55
CA VAL A 199 -7.26 -0.41 14.41
C VAL A 199 -7.42 -0.88 12.96
N PRO A 200 -7.57 -2.19 12.70
CA PRO A 200 -7.66 -2.70 11.34
C PRO A 200 -8.99 -2.28 10.69
N ARG A 201 -8.98 -1.74 9.46
CA ARG A 201 -10.21 -1.42 8.68
C ARG A 201 -10.99 -2.66 8.24
N SER A 202 -10.31 -3.79 8.21
CA SER A 202 -10.82 -5.08 7.76
C SER A 202 -9.99 -6.18 8.43
N PRO A 203 -10.47 -7.43 8.50
CA PRO A 203 -9.66 -8.56 8.99
C PRO A 203 -8.34 -8.73 8.22
N ILE A 204 -8.23 -8.11 7.05
CA ILE A 204 -7.08 -8.09 6.17
C ILE A 204 -6.49 -6.68 6.07
N SER A 205 -6.63 -5.81 7.09
CA SER A 205 -5.98 -4.49 7.20
C SER A 205 -4.78 -4.52 8.16
N ARG A 206 -3.70 -3.80 7.83
CA ARG A 206 -2.46 -3.81 8.63
C ARG A 206 -2.77 -3.32 10.04
N ARG A 207 -2.43 -4.15 11.04
CA ARG A 207 -2.50 -3.79 12.47
C ARG A 207 -1.26 -3.09 12.98
N TYR A 208 -0.15 -3.20 12.24
CA TYR A 208 1.11 -2.57 12.61
C TYR A 208 1.66 -1.84 11.41
N MET A 209 2.14 -0.62 11.64
CA MET A 209 2.83 0.19 10.66
C MET A 209 4.16 0.63 11.25
N THR A 210 5.24 0.36 10.53
CA THR A 210 6.58 0.79 10.92
C THR A 210 7.01 1.91 10.01
N MET A 211 7.68 2.90 10.58
CA MET A 211 8.05 4.10 9.86
C MET A 211 9.37 4.65 10.39
N THR A 212 10.34 4.82 9.50
CA THR A 212 11.64 5.39 9.85
C THR A 212 11.61 6.90 9.68
N ILE A 213 11.92 7.61 10.77
CA ILE A 213 11.92 9.07 10.88
C ILE A 213 13.38 9.55 10.86
N PRO A 214 13.70 10.70 10.22
CA PRO A 214 15.02 11.30 10.35
C PRO A 214 15.35 11.63 11.81
N THR A 215 16.55 11.27 12.27
CA THR A 215 16.98 11.46 13.67
C THR A 215 16.81 12.89 14.18
N ALA A 216 17.03 13.89 13.32
CA ALA A 216 16.86 15.31 13.65
C ALA A 216 15.41 15.73 13.96
N GLN A 217 14.41 14.90 13.64
CA GLN A 217 13.00 15.20 13.81
C GLN A 217 12.31 14.32 14.85
N VAL A 218 13.03 13.38 15.47
CA VAL A 218 12.48 12.42 16.44
C VAL A 218 11.77 13.14 17.57
N GLU A 219 12.43 14.10 18.23
CA GLU A 219 11.86 14.86 19.35
C GLU A 219 10.63 15.67 18.95
N THR A 220 10.64 16.27 17.75
CA THR A 220 9.50 17.03 17.23
C THR A 220 8.30 16.13 16.94
N VAL A 221 8.54 14.94 16.37
CA VAL A 221 7.48 13.96 16.12
C VAL A 221 6.91 13.46 17.43
N ASP A 222 7.76 13.14 18.40
CA ASP A 222 7.37 12.66 19.73
C ASP A 222 6.39 13.62 20.41
N LYS A 223 6.75 14.92 20.49
CA LYS A 223 5.86 15.96 21.04
C LYS A 223 4.53 16.09 20.31
N ILE A 224 4.49 15.88 19.00
CA ILE A 224 3.24 15.91 18.24
C ILE A 224 2.40 14.68 18.56
N LEU A 225 3.02 13.51 18.68
CA LEU A 225 2.31 12.27 18.99
C LEU A 225 1.73 12.30 20.41
N GLU A 226 2.51 12.74 21.40
CA GLU A 226 2.03 12.90 22.78
C GLU A 226 0.77 13.78 22.83
N ARG A 227 0.81 14.93 22.15
CA ARG A 227 -0.32 15.87 22.10
C ARG A 227 -1.58 15.32 21.43
N TYR A 228 -1.46 14.44 20.44
CA TYR A 228 -2.60 13.98 19.63
C TYR A 228 -3.03 12.55 19.92
N LEU A 229 -2.27 11.80 20.73
CA LEU A 229 -2.57 10.40 21.04
C LEU A 229 -2.64 10.13 22.55
N ILE A 230 -2.03 10.96 23.40
CA ILE A 230 -2.07 10.78 24.86
C ILE A 230 -3.08 11.73 25.50
N GLU A 231 -3.05 13.03 25.15
CA GLU A 231 -4.00 14.02 25.72
C GLU A 231 -5.47 13.73 25.37
N ASP A 232 -5.75 13.10 24.22
CA ASP A 232 -7.12 12.74 23.82
C ASP A 232 -7.66 11.52 24.60
N GLU A 233 -6.81 10.58 25.07
CA GLU A 233 -7.25 9.44 25.91
C GLU A 233 -7.66 9.92 27.33
N ASP A 234 -6.90 10.86 27.91
CA ASP A 234 -7.18 11.39 29.25
C ASP A 234 -8.44 12.27 29.29
N LEU A 235 -8.74 13.00 28.21
CA LEU A 235 -9.94 13.85 28.09
C LEU A 235 -11.24 13.05 27.96
N ASP A 236 -11.22 11.95 27.20
CA ASP A 236 -12.39 11.08 27.05
C ASP A 236 -12.73 10.38 28.38
N ASP A 237 -11.71 9.94 29.13
CA ASP A 237 -11.87 9.32 30.45
C ASP A 237 -12.37 10.31 31.53
N GLU A 238 -12.01 11.59 31.47
CA GLU A 238 -12.56 12.64 32.34
C GLU A 238 -14.02 12.98 32.00
N ILE A 239 -14.38 13.04 30.71
CA ILE A 239 -15.75 13.33 30.27
C ILE A 239 -16.70 12.18 30.63
N ASP A 240 -16.28 10.91 30.51
CA ASP A 240 -17.11 9.76 30.91
C ASP A 240 -17.27 9.66 32.43
N ASN A 241 -16.24 10.01 33.22
CA ASN A 241 -16.34 10.07 34.68
C ASN A 241 -17.22 11.25 35.17
N SER A 242 -17.22 12.38 34.47
CA SER A 242 -18.08 13.53 34.83
C SER A 242 -19.56 13.34 34.50
N ASN A 243 -19.89 12.38 33.62
CA ASN A 243 -21.26 12.01 33.26
C ASN A 243 -21.84 10.84 34.06
N GLN A 244 -21.05 10.21 34.95
CA GLN A 244 -21.63 9.27 35.93
C GLN A 244 -22.49 10.07 36.91
N PRO A 245 -23.83 9.84 36.95
CA PRO A 245 -24.65 10.46 37.98
C PRO A 245 -24.14 9.94 39.31
N SER A 246 -23.82 10.86 40.23
CA SER A 246 -23.47 10.52 41.60
C SER A 246 -24.62 9.69 42.20
N GLY A 247 -24.48 8.37 42.07
CA GLY A 247 -25.42 7.40 42.58
C GLY A 247 -25.47 7.58 44.08
N GLY A 248 -26.53 8.24 44.52
CA GLY A 248 -26.76 8.62 45.90
C GLY A 248 -26.60 7.43 46.83
N GLU A 249 -25.97 7.69 47.97
CA GLU A 249 -26.08 6.85 49.15
C GLU A 249 -27.55 6.68 49.52
N PRO A 250 -28.03 5.44 49.70
CA PRO A 250 -29.13 5.15 50.60
C PRO A 250 -28.55 4.55 51.88
N SER A 251 -28.63 5.38 52.93
CA SER A 251 -28.90 5.07 54.34
C SER A 251 -29.00 3.61 54.77
#